data_AF-A0A090VN12-F1
#
_entry.id   AF-A0A090VN12-F1
#
_cell.length_a   1.000
_cell.length_b   1.000
_cell.length_c   1.000
_cell.angle_alpha   90.00
_cell.angle_beta   90.00
_cell.angle_gamma   90.00
#
_symmetry.space_group_name_H-M   'P 1'
#
loop_
_entity.id
_entity.type
_entity.pdbx_description
1 polymer ?
#
loop_
_entity_poly.entity_id
_entity_poly.type
_entity_poly.pdbx_seq_one_letter_code
_entity_poly.pdbx_strand_id
1 'polypeptide(L)'
;MTYQGVLRKMETEFSNPIQYYLVFENDFINMNQLLDKSIDIQFVKHQCLSCGLDKPIYRQGFCKSCFFDIPQAADWIMRPELSTAHLDKEDRDLEYEKKYSYNRILCI
;
A
#
# COMPACT_ATOMS: atom_id res chain seq x y z
N MET A 1 -20.76 -16.40 -4.95
CA MET A 1 -19.42 -16.21 -5.54
C MET A 1 -18.46 -16.07 -4.38
N THR A 2 -17.40 -16.88 -4.34
CA THR A 2 -16.40 -16.82 -3.28
C THR A 2 -15.17 -16.17 -3.88
N TYR A 3 -14.93 -14.90 -3.54
CA TYR A 3 -13.74 -14.17 -3.97
C TYR A 3 -12.68 -14.28 -2.88
N GLN A 4 -11.46 -14.56 -3.29
CA GLN A 4 -10.31 -14.64 -2.39
C GLN A 4 -9.20 -13.76 -2.93
N GLY A 5 -8.67 -12.88 -2.08
CA GLY A 5 -7.56 -12.04 -2.45
C GLY A 5 -7.10 -11.18 -1.28
N VAL A 6 -6.04 -10.42 -1.50
CA VAL A 6 -5.51 -9.47 -0.52
C VAL A 6 -6.32 -8.19 -0.60
N LEU A 7 -6.83 -7.72 0.54
CA LEU A 7 -7.47 -6.41 0.63
C LEU A 7 -6.45 -5.31 0.35
N ARG A 8 -6.68 -4.55 -0.73
CA ARG A 8 -5.92 -3.37 -1.12
C ARG A 8 -6.82 -2.14 -1.09
N LYS A 9 -6.23 -0.95 -1.26
CA LYS A 9 -6.98 0.29 -1.41
C LYS A 9 -7.94 0.14 -2.60
N MET A 10 -9.21 0.48 -2.39
CA MET A 10 -10.22 0.46 -3.45
C MET A 10 -9.89 1.50 -4.53
N GLU A 11 -10.13 1.14 -5.78
CA GLU A 11 -10.08 2.07 -6.89
C GLU A 11 -11.41 2.82 -6.99
N THR A 12 -11.34 4.10 -7.33
CA THR A 12 -12.50 4.97 -7.42
C THR A 12 -12.55 5.56 -8.82
N GLU A 13 -13.67 5.38 -9.49
CA GLU A 13 -13.93 5.96 -10.79
C GLU A 13 -14.90 7.15 -10.63
N PHE A 14 -14.51 8.28 -11.22
CA PHE A 14 -15.31 9.50 -11.18
C PHE A 14 -16.46 9.41 -12.19
N SER A 15 -17.52 8.72 -11.77
CA SER A 15 -18.79 8.61 -12.47
C SER A 15 -19.91 9.22 -11.62
N ASN A 16 -21.11 9.33 -12.19
CA ASN A 16 -22.28 9.86 -11.49
C ASN A 16 -23.38 8.80 -11.46
N PRO A 17 -23.48 7.97 -10.41
CA PRO A 17 -22.80 8.04 -9.10
C PRO A 17 -21.36 7.47 -9.10
N ILE A 18 -20.54 7.93 -8.14
CA ILE A 18 -19.13 7.51 -7.98
C ILE A 18 -19.05 6.01 -7.80
N GLN A 19 -18.22 5.34 -8.59
CA GLN A 19 -18.08 3.88 -8.55
C GLN A 19 -16.85 3.46 -7.74
N TYR A 20 -17.05 2.55 -6.80
CA TYR A 20 -15.98 1.93 -6.03
C TYR A 20 -15.72 0.50 -6.50
N TYR A 21 -14.46 0.19 -6.78
CA TYR A 21 -14.03 -1.11 -7.23
C TYR A 21 -13.01 -1.70 -6.25
N LEU A 22 -13.27 -2.93 -5.83
CA LEU A 22 -12.32 -3.75 -5.09
C LEU A 22 -11.58 -4.62 -6.09
N VAL A 23 -10.31 -4.31 -6.35
CA VAL A 23 -9.49 -5.01 -7.34
C VAL A 23 -8.63 -6.07 -6.66
N PHE A 24 -8.76 -7.31 -7.12
CA PHE A 24 -7.91 -8.45 -6.80
C PHE A 24 -7.00 -8.79 -8.00
N GLU A 25 -6.10 -9.76 -7.83
CA GLU A 25 -5.14 -10.12 -8.87
C GLU A 25 -5.81 -10.73 -10.12
N ASN A 26 -6.90 -11.47 -9.94
CA ASN A 26 -7.60 -12.16 -11.04
C ASN A 26 -9.02 -11.65 -11.28
N ASP A 27 -9.56 -10.81 -10.38
CA ASP A 27 -10.96 -10.42 -10.37
C ASP A 27 -11.11 -9.00 -9.84
N PHE A 28 -12.22 -8.35 -10.16
CA PHE A 28 -12.60 -7.08 -9.55
C PHE A 28 -14.08 -7.14 -9.17
N ILE A 29 -14.44 -6.45 -8.09
CA ILE A 29 -15.81 -6.37 -7.58
C ILE A 29 -16.23 -4.91 -7.58
N ASN A 30 -17.35 -4.62 -8.24
CA ASN A 30 -18.01 -3.32 -8.08
C ASN A 30 -18.76 -3.32 -6.74
N MET A 31 -18.31 -2.48 -5.80
CA MET A 31 -18.87 -2.40 -4.46
C MET A 31 -20.25 -1.74 -4.45
N ASN A 32 -20.55 -0.86 -5.40
CA ASN A 32 -21.85 -0.19 -5.48
C ASN A 32 -22.97 -1.20 -5.75
N GLN A 33 -22.70 -2.28 -6.50
CA GLN A 33 -23.68 -3.34 -6.76
C GLN A 33 -23.98 -4.20 -5.53
N LEU A 34 -23.11 -4.15 -4.51
CA LEU A 34 -23.25 -4.90 -3.27
C LEU A 34 -23.95 -4.09 -2.17
N LEU A 35 -24.34 -2.85 -2.44
CA LEU A 35 -25.19 -2.07 -1.55
C LEU A 35 -26.52 -2.82 -1.32
N ASP A 36 -26.98 -2.82 -0.08
CA ASP A 36 -28.19 -3.54 0.41
C ASP A 36 -28.16 -5.07 0.28
N LYS A 37 -27.01 -5.68 0.03
CA LYS A 37 -26.83 -7.15 0.05
C LYS A 37 -26.14 -7.60 1.34
N SER A 38 -26.46 -8.81 1.79
CA SER A 38 -25.74 -9.47 2.88
C SER A 38 -24.42 -10.05 2.37
N ILE A 39 -23.31 -9.60 2.95
CA ILE A 39 -21.95 -10.03 2.61
C ILE A 39 -21.34 -10.68 3.85
N ASP A 40 -20.71 -11.84 3.67
CA ASP A 40 -19.91 -12.49 4.72
C ASP A 40 -18.43 -12.32 4.39
N ILE A 41 -17.63 -11.93 5.38
CA ILE A 41 -16.18 -11.74 5.22
C ILE A 41 -15.49 -12.73 6.15
N GLN A 42 -14.72 -13.64 5.56
CA GLN A 42 -13.96 -14.64 6.30
C GLN A 42 -12.47 -14.38 6.17
N PHE A 43 -11.79 -14.36 7.32
CA PHE A 43 -10.35 -14.26 7.34
C PHE A 43 -9.73 -15.63 7.00
N VAL A 44 -8.98 -15.70 5.91
CA VAL A 44 -8.33 -16.94 5.47
C VAL A 44 -6.87 -16.99 5.91
N LYS A 45 -6.09 -15.98 5.56
CA LYS A 45 -4.62 -16.02 5.71
C LYS A 45 -3.99 -14.62 5.62
N HIS A 46 -2.71 -14.49 5.96
CA HIS A 46 -1.96 -13.24 5.92
C HIS A 46 -0.95 -13.23 4.76
N GLN A 47 -1.22 -12.49 3.69
CA GLN A 47 -0.33 -12.46 2.52
C GLN A 47 0.48 -11.16 2.46
N CYS A 48 1.80 -11.28 2.45
CA CYS A 48 2.71 -10.14 2.28
C CYS A 48 2.58 -9.55 0.87
N LEU A 49 2.44 -8.23 0.75
CA LEU A 49 2.31 -7.53 -0.54
C LEU A 49 3.59 -7.59 -1.39
N SER A 50 4.76 -7.81 -0.79
CA SER A 50 6.04 -7.87 -1.51
C SER A 50 6.45 -9.29 -1.93
N CYS A 51 6.40 -10.26 -1.01
CA CYS A 51 6.85 -11.63 -1.30
C CYS A 51 5.72 -12.62 -1.61
N GLY A 52 4.45 -12.24 -1.44
CA GLY A 52 3.30 -13.13 -1.68
C GLY A 52 3.18 -14.31 -0.72
N LEU A 53 4.11 -14.45 0.24
CA LEU A 53 4.13 -15.55 1.19
C LEU A 53 3.10 -15.34 2.31
N ASP A 54 2.59 -16.47 2.80
CA ASP A 54 1.74 -16.49 3.99
C ASP A 54 2.61 -16.32 5.23
N LYS A 55 2.69 -15.10 5.74
CA LYS A 55 3.50 -14.72 6.91
C LYS A 55 2.78 -13.65 7.69
N PRO A 56 2.95 -13.61 9.03
CA PRO A 56 2.37 -12.54 9.84
C PRO A 56 2.84 -11.18 9.33
N ILE A 57 1.88 -10.31 9.05
CA ILE A 57 2.13 -8.95 8.60
C ILE A 57 2.58 -8.12 9.80
N TYR A 58 3.65 -7.36 9.60
CA TYR A 58 4.20 -6.50 10.65
C TYR A 58 3.65 -5.07 10.53
N ARG A 59 3.94 -4.39 9.41
CA ARG A 59 3.52 -3.00 9.14
C ARG A 59 3.29 -2.78 7.64
N GLN A 60 2.34 -1.91 7.30
CA GLN A 60 2.04 -1.47 5.93
C GLN A 60 1.78 -2.62 4.92
N GLY A 61 1.32 -3.79 5.36
CA GLY A 61 1.11 -4.94 4.48
C GLY A 61 2.36 -5.74 4.13
N PHE A 62 3.50 -5.46 4.79
CA PHE A 62 4.75 -6.20 4.63
C PHE A 62 5.04 -7.13 5.82
N CYS A 63 5.63 -8.28 5.53
CA CYS A 63 6.20 -9.15 6.57
C CYS A 63 7.45 -8.52 7.18
N LYS A 64 7.85 -8.98 8.37
CA LYS A 64 9.02 -8.44 9.09
C LYS A 64 10.27 -8.38 8.20
N SER A 65 10.56 -9.43 7.44
CA SER A 65 11.73 -9.47 6.54
C SER A 65 11.64 -8.42 5.43
N CYS A 66 10.53 -8.37 4.69
CA CYS A 66 10.33 -7.40 3.60
C CYS A 66 10.27 -5.95 4.11
N PHE A 67 9.77 -5.73 5.33
CA PHE A 67 9.71 -4.40 5.92
C PHE A 67 11.10 -3.80 6.16
N PHE A 68 12.09 -4.61 6.55
CA PHE A 68 13.47 -4.14 6.74
C PHE A 68 14.28 -4.06 5.44
N ASP A 69 13.83 -4.76 4.39
CA ASP A 69 14.53 -4.84 3.10
C ASP A 69 14.10 -3.73 2.13
N ILE A 70 12.83 -3.28 2.22
CA ILE A 70 12.26 -2.29 1.30
C ILE A 70 12.52 -0.85 1.79
N PRO A 71 13.19 0.01 1.01
CA PRO A 71 13.56 1.38 1.41
C PRO A 71 12.35 2.32 1.58
N GLN A 72 11.18 1.98 1.04
CA GLN A 72 9.93 2.74 1.22
C GLN A 72 9.34 2.63 2.64
N ALA A 73 9.85 1.72 3.47
CA ALA A 73 9.40 1.51 4.85
C ALA A 73 10.43 1.97 5.90
N ALA A 74 11.49 2.63 5.46
CA ALA A 74 12.56 3.03 6.35
C ALA A 74 12.13 4.19 7.27
N ASP A 75 12.67 4.17 8.50
CA ASP A 75 12.23 4.96 9.66
C ASP A 75 12.18 6.49 9.40
N TRP A 76 12.93 6.98 8.41
CA TRP A 76 13.00 8.38 7.98
C TRP A 76 11.71 8.92 7.35
N ILE A 77 10.81 8.06 6.84
CA ILE A 77 9.47 8.46 6.40
C ILE A 77 8.55 8.76 7.59
N MET A 78 8.70 8.02 8.69
CA MET A 78 7.86 8.16 9.90
C MET A 78 8.42 9.23 10.87
N ARG A 79 9.71 9.53 10.77
CA ARG A 79 10.41 10.54 11.57
C ARG A 79 11.20 11.47 10.65
N PRO A 80 10.56 12.50 10.07
CA PRO A 80 11.25 13.47 9.23
C PRO A 80 12.37 14.22 9.98
N GLU A 81 12.36 14.16 11.31
CA GLU A 81 13.33 14.76 12.24
C GLU A 81 14.71 14.07 12.25
N LEU A 82 14.83 12.85 11.68
CA LEU A 82 16.09 12.12 11.54
C LEU A 82 16.68 12.21 10.11
N SER A 83 16.09 13.04 9.25
CA SER A 83 16.56 13.21 7.87
C SER A 83 17.98 13.79 7.84
N THR A 84 18.96 12.94 7.48
CA THR A 84 20.35 13.33 7.19
C THR A 84 20.55 13.77 5.73
N ALA A 85 19.47 14.01 4.98
CA ALA A 85 19.51 14.49 3.59
C ALA A 85 20.27 15.82 3.44
N HIS A 86 20.40 16.60 4.52
CA HIS A 86 21.14 17.86 4.55
C HIS A 86 22.67 17.68 4.69
N LEU A 87 23.16 16.46 4.90
CA LEU A 87 24.56 16.16 5.22
C LEU A 87 25.30 15.42 4.11
N ASP A 88 24.72 15.28 2.91
CA ASP A 88 25.35 14.64 1.73
C ASP A 88 25.94 13.25 2.04
N LYS A 89 25.31 12.53 2.97
CA LYS A 89 25.71 11.18 3.36
C LYS A 89 24.71 10.16 2.83
N GLU A 90 25.18 9.41 1.85
CA GLU A 90 24.50 8.32 1.17
C GLU A 90 24.16 7.20 2.17
N ASP A 91 22.86 6.97 2.39
CA ASP A 91 22.38 5.80 3.13
C ASP A 91 21.49 4.89 2.28
N ARG A 92 21.75 4.80 0.96
CA ARG A 92 21.64 3.59 0.09
C ARG A 92 21.07 3.79 -1.32
N ASP A 93 20.46 4.92 -1.72
CA ASP A 93 20.14 5.17 -3.15
C ASP A 93 19.85 6.66 -3.48
N LEU A 94 20.84 7.35 -4.05
CA LEU A 94 20.84 8.80 -4.38
C LEU A 94 19.75 9.22 -5.39
N GLU A 95 19.30 8.29 -6.24
CA GLU A 95 18.37 8.59 -7.32
C GLU A 95 16.92 8.71 -6.83
N TYR A 96 16.57 7.98 -5.76
CA TYR A 96 15.23 8.00 -5.17
C TYR A 96 15.01 9.22 -4.27
N GLU A 97 16.04 9.64 -3.52
CA GLU A 97 16.00 10.85 -2.68
C GLU A 97 15.81 12.13 -3.50
N LYS A 98 16.51 12.26 -4.64
CA LYS A 98 16.33 13.42 -5.54
C LYS A 98 14.90 13.52 -6.07
N LYS A 99 14.27 12.39 -6.38
CA LYS A 99 12.89 12.37 -6.93
C LYS A 99 11.84 12.77 -5.90
N TYR A 100 12.02 12.36 -4.64
CA TYR A 100 11.10 12.72 -3.55
C TYR A 100 11.28 14.15 -3.03
N SER A 101 12.51 14.67 -3.04
CA SER A 101 12.77 16.04 -2.59
C SER A 101 12.22 17.10 -3.57
N TYR A 102 12.17 16.81 -4.87
CA TYR A 102 11.64 17.76 -5.87
C TYR A 102 10.11 17.72 -5.99
N ASN A 103 9.47 16.62 -5.56
CA ASN A 103 8.01 16.45 -5.64
C ASN A 103 7.31 16.82 -4.32
N ARG A 104 7.93 17.72 -3.53
CA ARG A 104 7.35 18.33 -2.33
C ARG A 104 6.68 19.69 -2.60
N ILE A 105 6.68 20.14 -3.85
CA ILE A 105 6.03 21.37 -4.31
C ILE A 105 4.73 20.99 -5.01
N LEU A 106 3.68 20.67 -4.24
CA LEU A 106 2.25 20.83 -4.58
C LEU A 106 1.39 20.17 -3.50
N CYS A 107 1.52 20.66 -2.27
CA CYS A 107 0.44 20.61 -1.28
C CYS A 107 0.46 21.94 -0.53
N ILE A 108 0.04 22.98 -1.24
CA ILE A 108 -0.67 24.13 -0.68
C ILE A 108 -1.98 24.21 -1.45
#